data_AF-A0A968XSU5-F1
#
_entry.id   AF-A0A968XSU5-F1
#
_cell.length_a   1.000
_cell.length_b   1.000
_cell.length_c   1.000
_cell.angle_alpha   90.00
_cell.angle_beta   90.00
_cell.angle_gamma   90.00
#
_symmetry.space_group_name_H-M   'P 1'
#
loop_
_entity.id
_entity.type
_entity.pdbx_description
1 polymer ?
#
loop_
_entity_poly.entity_id
_entity_poly.type
_entity_poly.pdbx_seq_one_letter_code
_entity_poly.pdbx_strand_id
1 'polypeptide(L)'
;MPANRMESGELEQTTILTGGDPFSAGKPVQPDVLKVVNALNPGLGATISTDIEGRRAALAQWITDPRHPLVSEMIRWGKVCISGALTVLNLPLYYDFVELRRTPAQVRSLLAEMGHTNVVAFQTRNPLHRIHEELTKRAAAEVGGSLLIHPVVGMTKPGDVDHYTRVRIYRTLVENYYDTHNTVLSLLPLAMRMAGPREAILHSIIRRNYGANHFIIGRDHAGPGKDSTGKPFYGPYEAQELFQQYADEIGVRPVPFKELLYLTEQGEYVEVTQVPPGAAVSSISGTQVREDYLAKGQLLPEWFTRPETAEILSKMYPPRHQQGFCLWFTGLSGAGKSTIAEIVAVLLLECGRQSTMLDGDVVRTHLSRGLGFSREDRDVNILRIGFVASEVVRHNGTVICAAISPYRATRDEVRKMVGGQDQFIEIFVDTPLEVCEERDIKGLYVRARRGEIK
;
A
#
# COMPACT_ATOMS: atom_id res chain seq x y z
N MET A 1 -14.79 6.36 16.55
CA MET A 1 -13.74 7.39 16.36
C MET A 1 -13.42 7.98 17.71
N PRO A 2 -12.15 8.19 18.11
CA PRO A 2 -11.89 8.86 19.37
C PRO A 2 -12.34 10.32 19.28
N ALA A 3 -13.00 10.79 20.34
CA ALA A 3 -13.66 12.09 20.47
C ALA A 3 -12.68 13.28 20.63
N ASN A 4 -11.37 13.06 20.53
CA ASN A 4 -10.36 14.10 20.78
C ASN A 4 -9.88 14.76 19.48
N ARG A 5 -10.76 15.51 18.82
CA ARG A 5 -10.32 16.48 17.79
C ARG A 5 -10.30 17.86 18.44
N MET A 6 -9.11 18.32 18.83
CA MET A 6 -8.93 19.66 19.41
C MET A 6 -9.42 20.75 18.44
N GLU A 7 -10.10 21.75 18.97
CA GLU A 7 -10.57 22.94 18.24
C GLU A 7 -9.59 24.13 18.36
N SER A 8 -9.80 25.16 17.54
CA SER A 8 -8.96 26.37 17.57
C SER A 8 -9.12 27.09 18.91
N GLY A 9 -8.01 27.37 19.60
CA GLY A 9 -7.99 28.07 20.89
C GLY A 9 -7.86 27.18 22.13
N GLU A 10 -7.88 25.85 21.99
CA GLU A 10 -7.74 24.90 23.12
C GLU A 10 -6.27 24.61 23.51
N LEU A 11 -5.29 25.14 22.77
CA LEU A 11 -3.86 24.94 23.03
C LEU A 11 -3.22 26.22 23.56
N GLU A 12 -2.79 26.19 24.82
CA GLU A 12 -1.98 27.26 25.40
C GLU A 12 -0.57 27.24 24.79
N GLN A 13 0.09 28.41 24.73
CA GLN A 13 1.44 28.52 24.17
C GLN A 13 2.50 27.67 24.90
N THR A 14 2.22 27.29 26.15
CA THR A 14 3.08 26.49 27.03
C THR A 14 2.71 25.01 27.06
N THR A 15 1.70 24.57 26.29
CA THR A 15 1.24 23.18 26.32
C THR A 15 2.31 22.22 25.78
N ILE A 16 2.69 21.26 26.63
CA ILE A 16 3.54 20.12 26.28
C ILE A 16 2.65 19.07 25.62
N LEU A 17 2.93 18.72 24.37
CA LEU A 17 2.11 17.78 23.59
C LEU A 17 2.78 16.43 23.48
N THR A 18 2.27 15.47 24.22
CA THR A 18 2.78 14.10 24.25
C THR A 18 2.22 13.30 23.08
N GLY A 19 2.99 13.16 21.99
CA GLY A 19 2.62 12.31 20.85
C GLY A 19 2.77 10.82 21.18
N GLY A 20 1.71 10.03 21.02
CA GLY A 20 1.79 8.57 21.06
C GLY A 20 1.86 7.96 19.66
N ASP A 21 2.51 6.80 19.53
CA ASP A 21 2.45 6.01 18.29
C ASP A 21 1.03 5.43 18.12
N PRO A 22 0.26 5.83 17.09
CA PRO A 22 -1.07 5.28 16.85
C PRO A 22 -1.05 3.77 16.51
N PHE A 23 0.12 3.20 16.21
CA PHE A 23 0.32 1.77 15.95
C PHE A 23 0.73 0.96 17.19
N SER A 24 0.99 1.62 18.32
CA SER A 24 1.13 0.91 19.60
C SER A 24 -0.25 0.43 20.05
N ALA A 25 -0.42 -0.88 20.16
CA ALA A 25 -1.70 -1.56 20.32
C ALA A 25 -2.46 -1.18 21.61
N GLY A 26 -3.15 -0.04 21.61
CA GLY A 26 -4.09 0.37 22.65
C GLY A 26 -3.52 0.49 24.07
N LYS A 27 -2.19 0.36 24.25
CA LYS A 27 -1.56 0.69 25.52
C LYS A 27 -1.49 2.22 25.62
N PRO A 28 -1.98 2.82 26.71
CA PRO A 28 -1.66 4.21 26.98
C PRO A 28 -0.15 4.32 26.98
N VAL A 29 0.40 5.11 26.05
CA VAL A 29 1.77 5.58 26.16
C VAL A 29 1.80 6.36 27.47
N GLN A 30 2.69 5.98 28.39
CA GLN A 30 2.84 6.70 29.66
C GLN A 30 3.00 8.21 29.36
N PRO A 31 2.39 9.09 30.15
CA PRO A 31 2.10 10.50 29.82
C PRO A 31 3.31 11.43 29.64
N ASP A 32 4.51 10.92 29.39
CA ASP A 32 5.74 11.71 29.53
C ASP A 32 6.34 12.18 28.18
N VAL A 33 5.53 12.23 27.12
CA VAL A 33 6.02 12.44 25.75
C VAL A 33 6.14 13.93 25.36
N LEU A 34 7.18 14.31 24.61
CA LEU A 34 7.25 15.52 23.77
C LEU A 34 6.96 16.91 24.41
N LYS A 35 8.02 17.68 24.67
CA LYS A 35 7.95 19.12 24.96
C LYS A 35 7.97 19.92 23.65
N VAL A 36 6.87 20.62 23.35
CA VAL A 36 6.79 21.64 22.30
C VAL A 36 7.07 22.99 22.94
N VAL A 37 8.02 23.73 22.39
CA VAL A 37 8.20 25.16 22.72
C VAL A 37 7.87 25.94 21.46
N ASN A 38 6.79 26.72 21.52
CA ASN A 38 6.41 27.66 20.47
C ASN A 38 7.30 28.91 20.59
N ALA A 39 8.25 29.07 19.66
CA ALA A 39 8.87 30.36 19.40
C ALA A 39 8.48 30.79 17.99
N LEU A 40 7.63 31.80 17.87
CA LEU A 40 7.37 32.49 16.61
C LEU A 40 8.65 33.22 16.21
N ASN A 41 9.24 32.86 15.07
CA ASN A 41 10.42 33.54 14.53
C ASN A 41 9.95 34.63 13.55
N PRO A 42 10.05 35.94 13.86
CA PRO A 42 9.43 37.00 13.05
C PRO A 42 10.19 37.36 11.75
N GLY A 43 11.17 36.56 11.34
CA GLY A 43 12.26 37.01 10.46
C GLY A 43 12.20 36.63 8.98
N LEU A 44 11.15 35.99 8.46
CA LEU A 44 11.07 35.61 7.05
C LEU A 44 9.82 36.20 6.40
N GLY A 45 10.01 37.27 5.64
CA GLY A 45 8.99 37.95 4.85
C GLY A 45 8.46 37.08 3.72
N ALA A 46 7.50 36.22 4.05
CA ALA A 46 6.46 35.74 3.14
C ALA A 46 5.26 35.32 4.01
N THR A 47 4.11 35.97 3.82
CA THR A 47 2.85 35.69 4.52
C THR A 47 2.27 34.35 4.05
N ILE A 48 2.93 33.24 4.37
CA ILE A 48 2.31 31.92 4.31
C ILE A 48 1.52 31.78 5.61
N SER A 49 0.19 31.82 5.53
CA SER A 49 -0.65 31.54 6.70
C SER A 49 -0.19 30.23 7.35
N THR A 50 0.11 30.29 8.64
CA THR A 50 0.65 29.16 9.41
C THR A 50 -0.42 28.13 9.76
N ASP A 51 -1.69 28.39 9.45
CA ASP A 51 -2.79 27.43 9.60
C ASP A 51 -2.78 26.36 8.49
N ILE A 52 -3.54 25.28 8.69
CA ILE A 52 -3.61 24.20 7.69
C ILE A 52 -4.30 24.65 6.41
N GLU A 53 -5.12 25.70 6.46
CA GLU A 53 -5.85 26.20 5.30
C GLU A 53 -4.91 26.94 4.35
N GLY A 54 -3.97 27.72 4.85
CA GLY A 54 -2.88 28.33 4.09
C GLY A 54 -1.94 27.30 3.47
N ARG A 55 -1.59 26.25 4.23
CA ARG A 55 -0.78 25.14 3.70
C ARG A 55 -1.56 24.28 2.70
N ARG A 56 -2.85 24.02 2.94
CA ARG A 56 -3.74 23.36 1.99
C ARG A 56 -3.91 24.21 0.73
N ALA A 57 -4.03 25.52 0.83
CA ALA A 57 -4.08 26.42 -0.31
C ALA A 57 -2.77 26.42 -1.10
N ALA A 58 -1.61 26.45 -0.44
CA ALA A 58 -0.30 26.33 -1.09
C ALA A 58 -0.08 24.97 -1.78
N LEU A 59 -0.59 23.88 -1.19
CA LEU A 59 -0.58 22.55 -1.80
C LEU A 59 -1.62 22.41 -2.93
N ALA A 60 -2.79 23.03 -2.77
CA ALA A 60 -3.87 23.05 -3.75
C ALA A 60 -3.53 23.92 -4.97
N GLN A 61 -2.67 24.92 -4.84
CA GLN A 61 -2.10 25.62 -6.00
C GLN A 61 -1.31 24.68 -6.93
N TRP A 62 -0.86 23.53 -6.42
CA TRP A 62 0.00 22.60 -7.14
C TRP A 62 -0.74 21.32 -7.55
N ILE A 63 -1.61 20.77 -6.70
CA ILE A 63 -2.35 19.54 -6.99
C ILE A 63 -3.76 19.65 -6.42
N THR A 64 -4.76 19.75 -7.29
CA THR A 64 -6.18 19.85 -6.92
C THR A 64 -6.97 18.57 -7.15
N ASP A 65 -6.45 17.66 -7.99
CA ASP A 65 -7.20 16.48 -8.39
C ASP A 65 -7.32 15.48 -7.22
N PRO A 66 -8.54 15.07 -6.84
CA PRO A 66 -8.75 14.13 -5.73
C PRO A 66 -8.18 12.73 -6.01
N ARG A 67 -7.91 12.35 -7.27
CA ARG A 67 -7.21 11.10 -7.59
C ARG A 67 -5.75 11.10 -7.13
N HIS A 68 -5.18 12.27 -6.83
CA HIS A 68 -3.87 12.32 -6.22
C HIS A 68 -3.94 11.73 -4.80
N PRO A 69 -3.10 10.74 -4.44
CA PRO A 69 -3.23 10.03 -3.17
C PRO A 69 -3.10 10.96 -1.96
N LEU A 70 -2.18 11.94 -2.02
CA LEU A 70 -2.04 12.93 -0.96
C LEU A 70 -3.27 13.85 -0.82
N VAL A 71 -3.91 14.25 -1.92
CA VAL A 71 -5.10 15.13 -1.86
C VAL A 71 -6.25 14.39 -1.17
N SER A 72 -6.49 13.15 -1.56
CA SER A 72 -7.45 12.26 -0.89
C SER A 72 -7.14 12.07 0.60
N GLU A 73 -5.87 11.97 0.97
CA GLU A 73 -5.47 11.85 2.37
C GLU A 73 -5.68 13.15 3.16
N MET A 74 -5.30 14.29 2.58
CA MET A 74 -5.36 15.62 3.19
C MET A 74 -6.76 16.04 3.62
N ILE A 75 -7.79 15.58 2.92
CA ILE A 75 -9.21 15.81 3.29
C ILE A 75 -9.50 15.28 4.70
N ARG A 76 -8.81 14.22 5.13
CA ARG A 76 -9.02 13.57 6.43
C ARG A 76 -8.13 14.14 7.54
N TRP A 77 -7.15 14.99 7.20
CA TRP A 77 -6.26 15.60 8.19
C TRP A 77 -7.02 16.53 9.13
N GLY A 78 -6.49 16.69 10.34
CA GLY A 78 -6.98 17.67 11.32
C GLY A 78 -7.04 19.09 10.75
N LYS A 79 -7.79 19.98 11.42
CA LYS A 79 -8.01 21.36 10.95
C LYS A 79 -6.88 22.34 11.28
N VAL A 80 -5.84 21.90 12.00
CA VAL A 80 -4.77 22.80 12.49
C VAL A 80 -3.41 22.13 12.25
N CYS A 81 -2.41 22.94 11.90
CA CYS A 81 -1.01 22.54 11.91
C CYS A 81 -0.35 23.03 13.21
N ILE A 82 0.41 22.16 13.86
CA ILE A 82 1.22 22.49 15.04
C ILE A 82 2.68 22.51 14.61
N SER A 83 3.46 23.46 15.12
CA SER A 83 4.87 23.66 14.78
C SER A 83 5.63 24.05 16.04
N GLY A 84 6.93 23.72 16.11
CA GLY A 84 7.77 24.05 17.26
C GLY A 84 9.05 23.24 17.28
N ALA A 85 10.00 23.60 18.14
CA ALA A 85 11.18 22.79 18.35
C ALA A 85 10.80 21.43 18.95
N LEU A 86 11.47 20.37 18.50
CA LEU A 86 11.25 19.00 18.98
C LEU A 86 12.43 18.56 19.84
N THR A 87 12.13 17.93 20.98
CA THR A 87 13.10 17.13 21.76
C THR A 87 12.69 15.67 21.65
N VAL A 88 13.57 14.83 21.10
CA VAL A 88 13.30 13.40 20.89
C VAL A 88 13.59 12.62 22.17
N LEU A 89 12.63 11.85 22.64
CA LEU A 89 12.78 10.95 23.80
C LEU A 89 13.17 9.54 23.37
N ASN A 90 12.41 8.97 22.43
CA ASN A 90 12.64 7.65 21.87
C ASN A 90 12.37 7.68 20.37
N LEU A 91 13.08 6.83 19.62
CA LEU A 91 12.74 6.55 18.23
C LEU A 91 11.58 5.54 18.16
N PRO A 92 10.79 5.52 17.06
CA PRO A 92 9.79 4.48 16.85
C PRO A 92 10.40 3.08 16.94
N LEU A 93 9.71 2.18 17.62
CA LEU A 93 10.16 0.80 17.77
C LEU A 93 9.72 -0.02 16.56
N TYR A 94 10.69 -0.67 15.92
CA TYR A 94 10.44 -1.59 14.81
C TYR A 94 10.85 -3.00 15.23
N TYR A 95 10.07 -4.00 14.79
CA TYR A 95 10.33 -5.42 15.02
C TYR A 95 10.70 -6.16 13.72
N ASP A 96 10.54 -5.50 12.59
CA ASP A 96 10.82 -6.04 11.27
C ASP A 96 12.17 -5.51 10.75
N PHE A 97 13.00 -6.41 10.25
CA PHE A 97 14.25 -6.09 9.53
C PHE A 97 15.12 -5.04 10.24
N VAL A 98 15.20 -5.13 11.58
CA VAL A 98 15.85 -4.13 12.44
C VAL A 98 17.30 -3.89 12.04
N GLU A 99 17.97 -4.91 11.51
CA GLU A 99 19.34 -4.86 11.02
C GLU A 99 19.51 -3.98 9.76
N LEU A 100 18.45 -3.78 8.98
CA LEU A 100 18.44 -2.95 7.77
C LEU A 100 17.93 -1.52 8.03
N ARG A 101 17.27 -1.28 9.17
CA ARG A 101 16.76 0.03 9.59
C ARG A 101 17.88 0.83 10.25
N ARG A 102 18.55 1.69 9.49
CA ARG A 102 19.72 2.44 9.97
C ARG A 102 19.47 3.94 9.93
N THR A 103 20.03 4.64 10.92
CA THR A 103 20.06 6.10 10.98
C THR A 103 21.04 6.66 9.95
N PRO A 104 20.96 7.97 9.62
CA PRO A 104 21.95 8.61 8.75
C PRO A 104 23.40 8.43 9.23
N ALA A 105 23.65 8.50 10.54
CA ALA A 105 24.98 8.33 11.12
C ALA A 105 25.52 6.90 10.91
N GLN A 106 24.68 5.88 11.11
CA GLN A 106 25.04 4.48 10.89
C GLN A 106 25.33 4.20 9.41
N VAL A 107 24.48 4.69 8.49
CA VAL A 107 24.72 4.51 7.05
C VAL A 107 25.99 5.22 6.60
N ARG A 108 26.26 6.43 7.08
CA ARG A 108 27.52 7.14 6.80
C ARG A 108 28.75 6.38 7.28
N SER A 109 28.66 5.76 8.46
CA SER A 109 29.77 4.97 9.01
C SER A 109 30.07 3.76 8.11
N LEU A 110 29.04 3.01 7.71
CA LEU A 110 29.20 1.89 6.78
C LEU A 110 29.76 2.32 5.42
N LEU A 111 29.28 3.43 4.86
CA LEU A 111 29.79 3.95 3.59
C LEU A 111 31.25 4.42 3.69
N ALA A 112 31.64 5.01 4.83
CA ALA A 112 33.03 5.43 5.06
C ALA A 112 33.99 4.23 5.15
N GLU A 113 33.55 3.12 5.75
CA GLU A 113 34.32 1.87 5.82
C GLU A 113 34.59 1.26 4.42
N MET A 114 33.71 1.50 3.43
CA MET A 114 33.91 1.06 2.05
C MET A 114 35.00 1.85 1.30
N GLY A 115 35.42 3.00 1.83
CA GLY A 115 36.58 3.75 1.32
C GLY A 115 36.35 4.57 0.04
N HIS A 116 35.14 4.62 -0.51
CA HIS A 116 34.83 5.42 -1.71
C HIS A 116 34.41 6.84 -1.34
N THR A 117 34.92 7.83 -2.06
CA THR A 117 34.49 9.23 -1.91
C THR A 117 33.10 9.46 -2.49
N ASN A 118 32.76 8.72 -3.56
CA ASN A 118 31.48 8.81 -4.22
C ASN A 118 30.53 7.73 -3.72
N VAL A 119 29.29 8.14 -3.51
CA VAL A 119 28.19 7.26 -3.13
C VAL A 119 26.97 7.62 -3.97
N VAL A 120 26.48 6.66 -4.75
CA VAL A 120 25.25 6.77 -5.51
C VAL A 120 24.10 6.12 -4.76
N ALA A 121 23.00 6.85 -4.57
CA ALA A 121 21.81 6.31 -3.91
C ALA A 121 20.69 5.99 -4.89
N PHE A 122 19.99 4.89 -4.60
CA PHE A 122 18.82 4.42 -5.35
C PHE A 122 17.56 4.45 -4.49
N GLN A 123 16.56 5.20 -4.93
CA GLN A 123 15.21 5.24 -4.36
C GLN A 123 14.33 4.19 -5.02
N THR A 124 13.59 3.42 -4.23
CA THR A 124 12.52 2.58 -4.76
C THR A 124 11.41 2.33 -3.74
N ARG A 125 10.19 2.13 -4.24
CA ARG A 125 9.03 1.63 -3.50
C ARG A 125 8.47 0.34 -4.12
N ASN A 126 9.10 -0.14 -5.19
CA ASN A 126 8.66 -1.27 -6.00
C ASN A 126 9.62 -2.46 -5.79
N PRO A 127 9.18 -3.70 -6.05
CA PRO A 127 10.11 -4.82 -6.25
C PRO A 127 11.22 -4.47 -7.24
N LEU A 128 12.43 -4.97 -7.01
CA LEU A 128 13.51 -4.83 -7.98
C LEU A 128 13.48 -6.00 -8.95
N HIS A 129 13.82 -5.69 -10.19
CA HIS A 129 13.83 -6.59 -11.34
C HIS A 129 15.18 -6.41 -12.02
N ARG A 130 15.50 -7.22 -13.03
CA ARG A 130 16.81 -7.17 -13.70
C ARG A 130 17.15 -5.78 -14.23
N ILE A 131 16.16 -5.06 -14.77
CA ILE A 131 16.36 -3.68 -15.24
C ILE A 131 16.88 -2.74 -14.13
N HIS A 132 16.37 -2.90 -12.90
CA HIS A 132 16.79 -2.09 -11.76
C HIS A 132 18.17 -2.52 -11.25
N GLU A 133 18.45 -3.82 -11.31
CA GLU A 133 19.76 -4.39 -11.00
C GLU A 133 20.84 -3.80 -11.92
N GLU A 134 20.64 -3.90 -13.23
CA GLU A 134 21.56 -3.37 -14.25
C GLU A 134 21.74 -1.86 -14.11
N LEU A 135 20.64 -1.12 -13.93
CA LEU A 135 20.65 0.32 -13.74
C LEU A 135 21.54 0.72 -12.57
N THR A 136 21.31 0.14 -11.39
CA THR A 136 22.03 0.53 -10.17
C THR A 136 23.51 0.17 -10.23
N LYS A 137 23.85 -0.98 -10.85
CA LYS A 137 25.24 -1.37 -11.09
C LYS A 137 25.96 -0.42 -12.05
N ARG A 138 25.30 -0.03 -13.16
CA ARG A 138 25.86 0.94 -14.11
C ARG A 138 26.07 2.31 -13.48
N ALA A 139 25.10 2.79 -12.71
CA ALA A 139 25.20 4.06 -12.02
C ALA A 139 26.37 4.08 -11.01
N ALA A 140 26.58 3.00 -10.26
CA ALA A 140 27.71 2.89 -9.33
C ALA A 140 29.06 2.85 -10.06
N ALA A 141 29.13 2.13 -11.18
CA ALA A 141 30.33 2.06 -12.02
C ALA A 141 30.65 3.42 -12.69
N GLU A 142 29.65 4.11 -13.23
CA GLU A 142 29.78 5.43 -13.86
C GLU A 142 30.32 6.48 -12.89
N VAL A 143 29.81 6.45 -11.65
CA VAL A 143 30.22 7.37 -10.57
C VAL A 143 31.55 6.95 -9.94
N GLY A 144 32.00 5.71 -10.16
CA GLY A 144 33.20 5.14 -9.54
C GLY A 144 33.09 5.14 -8.01
N GLY A 145 32.00 4.62 -7.45
CA GLY A 145 31.75 4.69 -6.01
C GLY A 145 30.83 3.60 -5.45
N SER A 146 30.54 3.70 -4.15
CA SER A 146 29.64 2.76 -3.46
C SER A 146 28.18 3.00 -3.84
N LEU A 147 27.38 1.93 -3.76
CA LEU A 147 25.95 1.95 -4.02
C LEU A 147 25.16 1.89 -2.71
N LEU A 148 24.26 2.85 -2.51
CA LEU A 148 23.27 2.83 -1.44
C LEU A 148 21.89 2.47 -2.00
N ILE A 149 21.48 1.21 -1.87
CA ILE A 149 20.12 0.77 -2.18
C ILE A 149 19.22 1.15 -1.00
N HIS A 150 18.35 2.13 -1.21
CA HIS A 150 17.66 2.81 -0.13
C HIS A 150 16.14 2.78 -0.28
N PRO A 151 15.50 1.60 -0.22
CA PRO A 151 14.07 1.45 -0.42
C PRO A 151 13.24 2.12 0.69
N VAL A 152 12.07 2.63 0.30
CA VAL A 152 11.10 3.16 1.25
C VAL A 152 10.25 2.04 1.85
N VAL A 153 10.16 2.02 3.17
CA VAL A 153 9.32 1.07 3.95
C VAL A 153 8.29 1.78 4.85
N GLY A 154 8.18 3.11 4.76
CA GLY A 154 7.06 3.86 5.32
C GLY A 154 5.83 3.80 4.41
N MET A 155 4.99 4.84 4.45
CA MET A 155 3.82 4.95 3.58
C MET A 155 4.26 5.16 2.12
N THR A 156 3.82 4.30 1.21
CA THR A 156 4.06 4.41 -0.24
C THR A 156 2.75 4.66 -0.99
N LYS A 157 2.67 4.34 -2.28
CA LYS A 157 1.44 4.54 -3.06
C LYS A 157 0.42 3.44 -2.71
N PRO A 158 -0.87 3.76 -2.53
CA PRO A 158 -1.92 2.76 -2.37
C PRO A 158 -1.91 1.74 -3.52
N GLY A 159 -1.94 0.45 -3.18
CA GLY A 159 -1.89 -0.67 -4.13
C GLY A 159 -0.47 -1.14 -4.49
N ASP A 160 0.58 -0.52 -3.95
CA ASP A 160 1.94 -1.05 -4.05
C ASP A 160 2.06 -2.41 -3.35
N VAL A 161 3.05 -3.20 -3.76
CA VAL A 161 3.42 -4.45 -3.10
C VAL A 161 3.80 -4.17 -1.64
N ASP A 162 3.34 -5.02 -0.72
CA ASP A 162 3.59 -4.85 0.71
C ASP A 162 5.10 -4.80 1.01
N HIS A 163 5.48 -4.05 2.03
CA HIS A 163 6.88 -3.81 2.30
C HIS A 163 7.63 -5.07 2.77
N TYR A 164 6.97 -6.06 3.39
CA TYR A 164 7.63 -7.31 3.79
C TYR A 164 8.09 -8.10 2.56
N THR A 165 7.21 -8.24 1.58
CA THR A 165 7.54 -8.86 0.29
C THR A 165 8.66 -8.12 -0.41
N ARG A 166 8.58 -6.78 -0.48
CA ARG A 166 9.62 -5.95 -1.10
C ARG A 166 10.97 -6.07 -0.40
N VAL A 167 11.01 -6.01 0.93
CA VAL A 167 12.26 -6.11 1.69
C VAL A 167 12.90 -7.48 1.54
N ARG A 168 12.11 -8.57 1.53
CA ARG A 168 12.63 -9.91 1.20
C ARG A 168 13.28 -9.94 -0.18
N ILE A 169 12.65 -9.32 -1.19
CA ILE A 169 13.23 -9.19 -2.54
C ILE A 169 14.53 -8.41 -2.50
N TYR A 170 14.56 -7.24 -1.86
CA TYR A 170 15.76 -6.41 -1.79
C TYR A 170 16.93 -7.15 -1.12
N ARG A 171 16.65 -7.82 -0.01
CA ARG A 171 17.63 -8.60 0.74
C ARG A 171 18.21 -9.72 -0.12
N THR A 172 17.35 -10.56 -0.70
CA THR A 172 17.78 -11.68 -1.56
C THR A 172 18.59 -11.19 -2.75
N LEU A 173 18.18 -10.08 -3.38
CA LEU A 173 18.92 -9.54 -4.51
C LEU A 173 20.30 -9.04 -4.10
N VAL A 174 20.41 -8.30 -3.00
CA VAL A 174 21.68 -7.75 -2.53
C VAL A 174 22.63 -8.84 -2.05
N GLU A 175 22.13 -9.84 -1.32
CA GLU A 175 22.94 -10.96 -0.83
C GLU A 175 23.48 -11.85 -1.97
N ASN A 176 22.69 -12.08 -3.03
CA ASN A 176 23.06 -13.03 -4.08
C ASN A 176 23.70 -12.38 -5.33
N TYR A 177 23.40 -11.11 -5.62
CA TYR A 177 23.70 -10.51 -6.93
C TYR A 177 24.45 -9.17 -6.87
N TYR A 178 24.70 -8.59 -5.70
CA TYR A 178 25.50 -7.37 -5.54
C TYR A 178 26.81 -7.66 -4.83
N ASP A 179 27.83 -6.85 -5.11
CA ASP A 179 29.06 -6.86 -4.31
C ASP A 179 28.81 -6.14 -2.98
N THR A 180 28.80 -6.92 -1.90
CA THR A 180 28.54 -6.44 -0.54
C THR A 180 29.66 -5.59 0.03
N HIS A 181 30.87 -5.61 -0.55
CA HIS A 181 31.96 -4.70 -0.17
C HIS A 181 31.70 -3.26 -0.65
N ASN A 182 30.86 -3.09 -1.67
CA ASN A 182 30.61 -1.80 -2.31
C ASN A 182 29.12 -1.40 -2.29
N THR A 183 28.25 -2.21 -1.67
CA THR A 183 26.79 -1.99 -1.68
C THR A 183 26.20 -2.04 -0.27
N VAL A 184 25.49 -0.98 0.11
CA VAL A 184 24.70 -0.91 1.34
C VAL A 184 23.21 -1.01 1.01
N LEU A 185 22.51 -2.00 1.58
CA LEU A 185 21.05 -2.03 1.65
C LEU A 185 20.59 -1.42 2.98
N SER A 186 19.83 -0.33 2.95
CA SER A 186 19.23 0.23 4.17
C SER A 186 17.80 0.69 3.94
N LEU A 187 16.91 0.50 4.92
CA LEU A 187 15.50 0.85 4.80
C LEU A 187 15.25 2.31 5.23
N LEU A 188 14.54 3.06 4.39
CA LEU A 188 14.15 4.43 4.66
C LEU A 188 12.71 4.49 5.21
N PRO A 189 12.49 4.93 6.46
CA PRO A 189 11.15 5.11 7.02
C PRO A 189 10.51 6.43 6.55
N LEU A 190 10.46 6.66 5.23
CA LEU A 190 9.85 7.83 4.61
C LEU A 190 8.36 7.58 4.35
N ALA A 191 7.52 8.54 4.71
CA ALA A 191 6.15 8.64 4.19
C ALA A 191 6.19 9.41 2.86
N MET A 192 6.03 8.71 1.74
CA MET A 192 6.03 9.35 0.44
C MET A 192 4.77 10.17 0.24
N ARG A 193 4.91 11.29 -0.48
CA ARG A 193 3.81 12.20 -0.80
C ARG A 193 3.29 11.99 -2.23
N MET A 194 4.02 11.23 -3.03
CA MET A 194 3.82 11.08 -4.47
C MET A 194 3.87 12.43 -5.19
N ALA A 195 4.80 13.27 -4.76
CA ALA A 195 4.90 14.68 -5.08
C ALA A 195 5.88 14.96 -6.23
N GLY A 196 6.13 13.96 -7.08
CA GLY A 196 6.87 14.09 -8.33
C GLY A 196 8.18 14.90 -8.20
N PRO A 197 8.35 15.98 -8.97
CA PRO A 197 9.56 16.80 -8.95
C PRO A 197 9.98 17.32 -7.57
N ARG A 198 9.05 17.83 -6.74
CA ARG A 198 9.42 18.36 -5.42
C ARG A 198 9.84 17.25 -4.46
N GLU A 199 9.23 16.08 -4.57
CA GLU A 199 9.65 14.93 -3.77
C GLU A 199 10.99 14.37 -4.24
N ALA A 200 11.36 14.55 -5.52
CA ALA A 200 12.71 14.24 -5.99
C ALA A 200 13.78 15.11 -5.30
N ILE A 201 13.50 16.40 -5.11
CA ILE A 201 14.35 17.31 -4.32
C ILE A 201 14.43 16.87 -2.86
N LEU A 202 13.30 16.51 -2.24
CA LEU A 202 13.30 15.99 -0.88
C LEU A 202 14.12 14.70 -0.78
N HIS A 203 13.97 13.79 -1.75
CA HIS A 203 14.74 12.55 -1.81
C HIS A 203 16.24 12.79 -1.89
N SER A 204 16.70 13.73 -2.71
CA SER A 204 18.13 14.02 -2.83
C SER A 204 18.70 14.64 -1.55
N ILE A 205 17.97 15.55 -0.90
CA ILE A 205 18.35 16.10 0.42
C ILE A 205 18.43 15.00 1.48
N ILE A 206 17.44 14.11 1.54
CA ILE A 206 17.47 12.97 2.46
C ILE A 206 18.70 12.12 2.18
N ARG A 207 18.96 11.76 0.91
CA ARG A 207 20.09 10.88 0.55
C ARG A 207 21.44 11.53 0.82
N ARG A 208 21.55 12.84 0.62
CA ARG A 208 22.69 13.63 1.10
C ARG A 208 22.93 13.43 2.58
N ASN A 209 21.88 13.57 3.39
CA ASN A 209 21.98 13.45 4.84
C ASN A 209 22.43 12.04 5.26
N TYR A 210 22.14 11.02 4.47
CA TYR A 210 22.61 9.63 4.64
C TYR A 210 24.00 9.35 4.04
N GLY A 211 24.64 10.32 3.38
CA GLY A 211 26.02 10.20 2.88
C GLY A 211 26.17 10.08 1.36
N ALA A 212 25.08 10.09 0.60
CA ALA A 212 25.15 10.06 -0.86
C ALA A 212 25.52 11.42 -1.45
N ASN A 213 26.39 11.45 -2.45
CA ASN A 213 26.71 12.64 -3.24
C ASN A 213 26.24 12.51 -4.70
N HIS A 214 25.72 11.34 -5.08
CA HIS A 214 25.03 11.09 -6.34
C HIS A 214 23.65 10.45 -6.05
N PHE A 215 22.65 10.77 -6.86
CA PHE A 215 21.31 10.21 -6.71
C PHE A 215 20.70 9.84 -8.05
N ILE A 216 20.31 8.57 -8.17
CA ILE A 216 19.64 8.06 -9.36
C ILE A 216 18.25 8.68 -9.45
N ILE A 217 17.95 9.27 -10.60
CA ILE A 217 16.64 9.83 -10.90
C ILE A 217 16.13 9.28 -12.24
N GLY A 218 15.01 8.57 -12.18
CA GLY A 218 14.40 7.93 -13.34
C GLY A 218 13.30 8.76 -13.98
N ARG A 219 12.60 8.13 -14.92
CA ARG A 219 11.35 8.63 -15.51
C ARG A 219 10.21 8.59 -14.48
N ASP A 220 9.36 9.61 -14.46
CA ASP A 220 8.18 9.74 -13.57
C ASP A 220 8.52 9.54 -12.08
N HIS A 221 9.68 10.07 -11.66
CA HIS A 221 10.20 9.86 -10.32
C HIS A 221 9.24 10.42 -9.25
N ALA A 222 8.84 9.57 -8.31
CA ALA A 222 7.86 9.88 -7.27
C ALA A 222 6.48 10.36 -7.81
N GLY A 223 6.14 10.04 -9.07
CA GLY A 223 4.83 10.32 -9.64
C GLY A 223 3.76 9.31 -9.21
N PRO A 224 2.51 9.75 -8.99
CA PRO A 224 1.37 8.87 -8.71
C PRO A 224 0.74 8.30 -9.98
N GLY A 225 1.19 8.71 -11.17
CA GLY A 225 0.66 8.28 -12.46
C GLY A 225 -0.29 9.33 -13.05
N LYS A 226 -1.52 8.93 -13.37
CA LYS A 226 -2.49 9.75 -14.11
C LYS A 226 -3.61 10.29 -13.23
N ASP A 227 -4.11 11.46 -13.61
CA ASP A 227 -5.16 12.25 -12.96
C ASP A 227 -6.59 11.77 -13.31
N SER A 228 -7.60 12.56 -12.94
CA SER A 228 -9.01 12.28 -13.21
C SER A 228 -9.37 12.20 -14.70
N THR A 229 -8.61 12.90 -15.54
CA THR A 229 -8.80 13.03 -16.98
C THR A 229 -7.96 12.04 -17.80
N GLY A 230 -7.07 11.28 -17.14
CA GLY A 230 -6.18 10.34 -17.79
C GLY A 230 -4.84 10.94 -18.22
N LYS A 231 -4.55 12.20 -17.85
CA LYS A 231 -3.27 12.85 -18.09
C LYS A 231 -2.29 12.56 -16.95
N PRO A 232 -0.98 12.44 -17.21
CA PRO A 232 0.01 12.33 -16.14
C PRO A 232 -0.05 13.54 -15.19
N PHE A 233 0.09 13.31 -13.89
CA PHE A 233 0.19 14.39 -12.89
C PHE A 233 1.43 15.27 -13.09
N TYR A 234 2.52 14.65 -13.55
CA TYR A 234 3.79 15.32 -13.85
C TYR A 234 4.31 14.79 -15.18
N GLY A 235 5.05 15.62 -15.90
CA GLY A 235 5.79 15.21 -17.08
C GLY A 235 6.85 14.14 -16.74
N PRO A 236 7.18 13.24 -17.69
CA PRO A 236 8.04 12.10 -17.44
C PRO A 236 9.46 12.45 -16.97
N TYR A 237 9.96 13.66 -17.27
CA TYR A 237 11.31 14.10 -16.92
C TYR A 237 11.35 15.38 -16.08
N GLU A 238 10.20 15.94 -15.69
CA GLU A 238 10.14 17.18 -14.89
C GLU A 238 10.90 17.05 -13.56
N ALA A 239 10.92 15.85 -12.98
CA ALA A 239 11.69 15.59 -11.76
C ALA A 239 13.20 15.67 -12.00
N GLN A 240 13.69 15.24 -13.16
CA GLN A 240 15.09 15.35 -13.55
C GLN A 240 15.47 16.81 -13.79
N GLU A 241 14.63 17.53 -14.53
CA GLU A 241 14.83 18.94 -14.84
C GLU A 241 14.91 19.78 -13.56
N LEU A 242 13.95 19.62 -12.64
CA LEU A 242 13.95 20.35 -11.38
C LEU A 242 15.16 19.95 -10.51
N PHE A 243 15.49 18.66 -10.44
CA PHE A 243 16.66 18.23 -9.66
C PHE A 243 17.96 18.80 -10.20
N GLN A 244 18.13 18.83 -11.53
CA GLN A 244 19.31 19.43 -12.16
C GLN A 244 19.48 20.92 -11.81
N GLN A 245 18.38 21.67 -11.72
CA GLN A 245 18.42 23.11 -11.37
C GLN A 245 18.94 23.37 -9.95
N TYR A 246 18.66 22.48 -8.99
CA TYR A 246 19.04 22.64 -7.58
C TYR A 246 20.20 21.72 -7.16
N ALA A 247 20.82 20.98 -8.08
CA ALA A 247 21.84 19.98 -7.78
C ALA A 247 23.03 20.56 -7.00
N ASP A 248 23.52 21.74 -7.42
CA ASP A 248 24.65 22.41 -6.79
C ASP A 248 24.32 22.92 -5.39
N GLU A 249 23.14 23.52 -5.21
CA GLU A 249 22.66 24.00 -3.90
C GLU A 249 22.46 22.84 -2.91
N ILE A 250 21.93 21.72 -3.40
CA ILE A 250 21.73 20.53 -2.59
C ILE A 250 23.08 19.88 -2.28
N GLY A 251 24.06 19.94 -3.20
CA GLY A 251 25.33 19.24 -3.09
C GLY A 251 25.22 17.75 -3.44
N VAL A 252 24.25 17.38 -4.28
CA VAL A 252 24.07 16.01 -4.78
C VAL A 252 23.86 16.06 -6.28
N ARG A 253 24.66 15.30 -7.02
CA ARG A 253 24.59 15.25 -8.48
C ARG A 253 23.51 14.24 -8.92
N PRO A 254 22.62 14.61 -9.86
CA PRO A 254 21.72 13.64 -10.47
C PRO A 254 22.51 12.64 -11.31
N VAL A 255 22.11 11.37 -11.22
CA VAL A 255 22.44 10.34 -12.21
C VAL A 255 21.16 10.06 -12.98
N PRO A 256 20.89 10.83 -14.05
CA PRO A 256 19.66 10.67 -14.82
C PRO A 256 19.69 9.34 -15.54
N PHE A 257 18.62 8.58 -15.41
CA PHE A 257 18.50 7.32 -16.10
C PHE A 257 17.40 7.36 -17.15
N LYS A 258 17.74 6.87 -18.33
CA LYS A 258 16.81 6.62 -19.44
C LYS A 258 16.33 5.18 -19.38
N GLU A 259 15.07 4.98 -19.73
CA GLU A 259 14.43 3.67 -19.78
C GLU A 259 15.33 2.61 -20.48
N LEU A 260 15.54 1.46 -19.83
CA LEU A 260 16.25 0.31 -20.40
C LEU A 260 15.25 -0.66 -21.03
N LEU A 261 15.62 -1.24 -22.17
CA LEU A 261 14.93 -2.35 -22.81
C LEU A 261 15.84 -3.58 -22.85
N TYR A 262 15.23 -4.76 -22.88
CA TYR A 262 15.95 -6.01 -23.05
C TYR A 262 16.05 -6.37 -24.53
N LEU A 263 17.26 -6.48 -25.05
CA LEU A 263 17.55 -6.98 -26.40
C LEU A 263 17.46 -8.50 -26.39
N THR A 264 16.42 -9.02 -27.05
CA THR A 264 15.99 -10.42 -26.89
C THR A 264 16.99 -11.41 -27.49
N GLU A 265 17.64 -11.03 -28.59
CA GLU A 265 18.62 -11.87 -29.28
C GLU A 265 20.00 -11.82 -28.62
N GLN A 266 20.39 -10.64 -28.11
CA GLN A 266 21.71 -10.39 -27.53
C GLN A 266 21.78 -10.75 -26.04
N GLY A 267 20.64 -10.85 -25.35
CA GLY A 267 20.60 -11.16 -23.92
C GLY A 267 21.08 -10.02 -23.02
N GLU A 268 20.99 -8.78 -23.49
CA GLU A 268 21.51 -7.60 -22.79
C GLU A 268 20.47 -6.49 -22.62
N TYR A 269 20.78 -5.54 -21.75
CA TYR A 269 19.91 -4.37 -21.52
C TYR A 269 20.58 -3.13 -22.09
N VAL A 270 19.84 -2.37 -22.88
CA VAL A 270 20.33 -1.12 -23.49
C VAL A 270 19.35 0.01 -23.25
N GLU A 271 19.84 1.23 -23.22
CA GLU A 271 18.98 2.40 -23.13
C GLU A 271 18.10 2.46 -24.38
N VAL A 272 16.86 2.93 -24.24
CA VAL A 272 15.95 3.15 -25.38
C VAL A 272 16.61 3.91 -26.52
N THR A 273 17.46 4.90 -26.21
CA THR A 273 18.16 5.71 -27.21
C THR A 273 19.31 4.99 -27.93
N GLN A 274 19.71 3.82 -27.47
CA GLN A 274 20.84 3.03 -27.98
C GLN A 274 20.38 1.71 -28.61
N VAL A 275 19.07 1.47 -28.73
CA VAL A 275 18.52 0.29 -29.40
C VAL A 275 18.87 0.33 -30.89
N PRO A 276 19.54 -0.70 -31.45
CA PRO A 276 19.81 -0.75 -32.88
C PRO A 276 18.52 -0.76 -33.71
N PRO A 277 18.46 -0.07 -34.87
CA PRO A 277 17.29 -0.08 -35.73
C PRO A 277 16.88 -1.51 -36.11
N GLY A 278 15.62 -1.87 -35.86
CA GLY A 278 15.08 -3.20 -36.16
C GLY A 278 15.40 -4.29 -35.15
N ALA A 279 16.10 -3.99 -34.06
CA ALA A 279 16.40 -4.99 -33.03
C ALA A 279 15.14 -5.44 -32.27
N ALA A 280 15.06 -6.73 -31.95
CA ALA A 280 13.96 -7.31 -31.18
C ALA A 280 14.09 -6.97 -29.69
N VAL A 281 13.24 -6.07 -29.20
CA VAL A 281 13.18 -5.66 -27.79
C VAL A 281 12.01 -6.30 -27.05
N SER A 282 12.23 -6.63 -25.77
CA SER A 282 11.18 -7.10 -24.87
C SER A 282 11.08 -6.20 -23.63
N SER A 283 9.86 -5.98 -23.16
CA SER A 283 9.56 -5.31 -21.89
C SER A 283 8.27 -5.90 -21.30
N ILE A 284 8.16 -5.91 -19.97
CA ILE A 284 6.96 -6.36 -19.26
C ILE A 284 6.51 -5.23 -18.34
N SER A 285 5.29 -4.76 -18.55
CA SER A 285 4.65 -3.76 -17.69
C SER A 285 4.17 -4.37 -16.37
N GLY A 286 4.00 -3.55 -15.34
CA GLY A 286 3.43 -4.00 -14.06
C GLY A 286 2.01 -4.57 -14.17
N THR A 287 1.24 -4.21 -15.20
CA THR A 287 -0.06 -4.84 -15.49
C THR A 287 0.14 -6.26 -16.02
N GLN A 288 1.05 -6.45 -16.99
CA GLN A 288 1.37 -7.79 -17.51
C GLN A 288 1.95 -8.70 -16.42
N VAL A 289 2.83 -8.20 -15.54
CA VAL A 289 3.31 -8.96 -14.37
C VAL A 289 2.14 -9.53 -13.57
N ARG A 290 1.12 -8.73 -13.30
CA ARG A 290 -0.03 -9.15 -12.50
C ARG A 290 -0.99 -10.06 -13.26
N GLU A 291 -1.38 -9.67 -14.47
CA GLU A 291 -2.46 -10.32 -15.22
C GLU A 291 -1.99 -11.50 -16.06
N ASP A 292 -0.84 -11.37 -16.72
CA ASP A 292 -0.32 -12.38 -17.63
C ASP A 292 0.54 -13.42 -16.95
N TYR A 293 1.19 -13.06 -15.84
CA TYR A 293 2.08 -13.97 -15.11
C TYR A 293 1.48 -14.43 -13.79
N LEU A 294 1.46 -13.56 -12.77
CA LEU A 294 1.09 -13.96 -11.40
C LEU A 294 -0.33 -14.51 -11.30
N ALA A 295 -1.33 -13.83 -11.89
CA ALA A 295 -2.73 -14.28 -11.86
C ALA A 295 -2.95 -15.64 -12.55
N LYS A 296 -2.13 -15.97 -13.56
CA LYS A 296 -2.17 -17.24 -14.30
C LYS A 296 -1.24 -18.31 -13.70
N GLY A 297 -0.44 -17.97 -12.70
CA GLY A 297 0.57 -18.86 -12.13
C GLY A 297 1.75 -19.16 -13.05
N GLN A 298 2.00 -18.30 -14.04
CA GLN A 298 3.19 -18.39 -14.87
C GLN A 298 4.34 -17.67 -14.18
N LEU A 299 5.51 -18.29 -14.19
CA LEU A 299 6.72 -17.66 -13.66
C LEU A 299 7.15 -16.51 -14.56
N LEU A 300 7.57 -15.42 -13.93
CA LEU A 300 8.19 -14.31 -14.65
C LEU A 300 9.49 -14.78 -15.30
N PRO A 301 9.77 -14.38 -16.55
CA PRO A 301 10.94 -14.85 -17.26
C PRO A 301 12.23 -14.31 -16.62
N GLU A 302 13.31 -15.09 -16.67
CA GLU A 302 14.57 -14.78 -15.98
C GLU A 302 15.25 -13.51 -16.48
N TRP A 303 15.06 -13.18 -17.76
CA TRP A 303 15.50 -11.90 -18.32
C TRP A 303 14.73 -10.70 -17.74
N PHE A 304 13.54 -10.90 -17.19
CA PHE A 304 12.81 -9.81 -16.55
C PHE A 304 13.18 -9.70 -15.07
N THR A 305 13.20 -10.83 -14.35
CA THR A 305 13.42 -10.85 -12.91
C THR A 305 14.22 -12.08 -12.48
N ARG A 306 15.01 -11.96 -11.40
CA ARG A 306 15.74 -13.10 -10.83
C ARG A 306 14.77 -14.19 -10.33
N PRO A 307 15.12 -15.49 -10.44
CA PRO A 307 14.24 -16.59 -10.03
C PRO A 307 13.73 -16.48 -8.59
N GLU A 308 14.58 -16.09 -7.65
CA GLU A 308 14.20 -15.96 -6.24
C GLU A 308 13.23 -14.79 -6.03
N THR A 309 13.37 -13.72 -6.81
CA THR A 309 12.40 -12.62 -6.82
C THR A 309 11.06 -13.07 -7.39
N ALA A 310 11.07 -13.83 -8.51
CA ALA A 310 9.85 -14.40 -9.06
C ALA A 310 9.15 -15.32 -8.05
N GLU A 311 9.91 -16.16 -7.34
CA GLU A 311 9.37 -17.07 -6.33
C GLU A 311 8.77 -16.32 -5.13
N ILE A 312 9.44 -15.28 -4.62
CA ILE A 312 8.90 -14.45 -3.55
C ILE A 312 7.59 -13.79 -3.97
N LEU A 313 7.53 -13.24 -5.20
CA LEU A 313 6.31 -12.63 -5.75
C LEU A 313 5.19 -13.67 -5.93
N SER A 314 5.48 -14.83 -6.52
CA SER A 314 4.49 -15.89 -6.75
C SER A 314 3.89 -16.45 -5.44
N LYS A 315 4.69 -16.54 -4.37
CA LYS A 315 4.19 -16.97 -3.05
C LYS A 315 3.22 -15.96 -2.42
N MET A 316 3.46 -14.66 -2.65
CA MET A 316 2.66 -13.58 -2.07
C MET A 316 1.43 -13.24 -2.92
N TYR A 317 1.53 -13.43 -4.23
CA TYR A 317 0.47 -13.23 -5.20
C TYR A 317 0.18 -14.56 -5.90
N PRO A 318 -0.50 -15.50 -5.21
CA PRO A 318 -0.80 -16.80 -5.79
C PRO A 318 -1.73 -16.65 -7.00
N PRO A 319 -1.77 -17.66 -7.89
CA PRO A 319 -2.67 -17.66 -9.05
C PRO A 319 -4.13 -17.52 -8.63
N ARG A 320 -5.00 -16.96 -9.49
CA ARG A 320 -6.42 -16.76 -9.17
C ARG A 320 -7.14 -18.02 -8.70
N HIS A 321 -6.80 -19.18 -9.28
CA HIS A 321 -7.39 -20.47 -8.88
C HIS A 321 -6.94 -20.96 -7.49
N GLN A 322 -5.95 -20.31 -6.88
CA GLN A 322 -5.47 -20.57 -5.51
C GLN A 322 -5.84 -19.46 -4.52
N GLN A 323 -6.33 -18.31 -5.01
CA GLN A 323 -6.73 -17.17 -4.19
C GLN A 323 -8.04 -17.40 -3.45
N GLY A 324 -8.16 -16.78 -2.29
CA GLY A 324 -9.39 -16.80 -1.50
C GLY A 324 -10.50 -15.99 -2.15
N PHE A 325 -11.73 -16.46 -2.00
CA PHE A 325 -12.94 -15.76 -2.48
C PHE A 325 -14.14 -16.06 -1.58
N CYS A 326 -15.10 -15.14 -1.58
CA CYS A 326 -16.35 -15.21 -0.86
C CYS A 326 -17.51 -15.41 -1.83
N LEU A 327 -18.24 -16.51 -1.68
CA LEU A 327 -19.56 -16.69 -2.29
C LEU A 327 -20.61 -16.15 -1.32
N TRP A 328 -21.26 -15.05 -1.70
CA TRP A 328 -22.25 -14.38 -0.86
C TRP A 328 -23.66 -14.60 -1.39
N PHE A 329 -24.38 -15.57 -0.83
CA PHE A 329 -25.77 -15.83 -1.17
C PHE A 329 -26.70 -14.87 -0.42
N THR A 330 -27.50 -14.11 -1.16
CA THR A 330 -28.51 -13.17 -0.64
C THR A 330 -29.88 -13.46 -1.24
N GLY A 331 -30.96 -13.26 -0.49
CA GLY A 331 -32.32 -13.58 -0.92
C GLY A 331 -33.27 -13.89 0.23
N LEU A 332 -34.55 -14.07 -0.07
CA LEU A 332 -35.62 -14.29 0.90
C LEU A 332 -35.41 -15.54 1.78
N SER A 333 -35.97 -15.57 2.98
CA SER A 333 -36.01 -16.81 3.79
C SER A 333 -36.73 -17.90 2.99
N GLY A 334 -36.33 -19.17 3.08
CA GLY A 334 -36.94 -20.23 2.27
C GLY A 334 -36.57 -20.24 0.77
N ALA A 335 -35.79 -19.26 0.27
CA ALA A 335 -35.35 -19.22 -1.14
C ALA A 335 -34.37 -20.33 -1.57
N GLY A 336 -33.91 -21.19 -0.64
CA GLY A 336 -32.97 -22.28 -0.96
C GLY A 336 -31.49 -21.91 -0.89
N LYS A 337 -31.13 -20.74 -0.33
CA LYS A 337 -29.72 -20.29 -0.16
C LYS A 337 -28.83 -21.35 0.50
N SER A 338 -29.25 -21.88 1.66
CA SER A 338 -28.46 -22.87 2.40
C SER A 338 -28.28 -24.16 1.60
N THR A 339 -29.32 -24.64 0.91
CA THR A 339 -29.24 -25.82 0.06
C THR A 339 -28.26 -25.64 -1.09
N ILE A 340 -28.32 -24.50 -1.80
CA ILE A 340 -27.36 -24.21 -2.88
C ILE A 340 -25.95 -24.08 -2.33
N ALA A 341 -25.78 -23.40 -1.18
CA ALA A 341 -24.49 -23.24 -0.52
C ALA A 341 -23.86 -24.58 -0.12
N GLU A 342 -24.63 -25.51 0.44
CA GLU A 342 -24.17 -26.87 0.78
C GLU A 342 -23.73 -27.67 -0.45
N ILE A 343 -24.52 -27.64 -1.53
CA ILE A 343 -24.16 -28.31 -2.79
C ILE A 343 -22.86 -27.73 -3.34
N VAL A 344 -22.73 -26.41 -3.38
CA VAL A 344 -21.51 -25.74 -3.85
C VAL A 344 -20.31 -26.07 -2.95
N ALA A 345 -20.50 -26.18 -1.64
CA ALA A 345 -19.43 -26.59 -0.73
C ALA A 345 -18.91 -27.99 -1.05
N VAL A 346 -19.80 -28.95 -1.37
CA VAL A 346 -19.42 -30.30 -1.80
C VAL A 346 -18.66 -30.25 -3.13
N LEU A 347 -19.17 -29.53 -4.13
CA LEU A 347 -18.50 -29.40 -5.44
C LEU A 347 -17.11 -28.76 -5.33
N LEU A 348 -16.94 -27.78 -4.44
CA LEU A 348 -15.63 -27.19 -4.17
C LEU A 348 -14.66 -28.19 -3.54
N LEU A 349 -15.15 -29.01 -2.60
CA LEU A 349 -14.34 -30.08 -1.99
C LEU A 349 -13.92 -31.12 -3.03
N GLU A 350 -14.80 -31.49 -3.97
CA GLU A 350 -14.46 -32.37 -5.10
C GLU A 350 -13.35 -31.78 -5.99
N CYS A 351 -13.28 -30.46 -6.11
CA CYS A 351 -12.18 -29.75 -6.79
C CYS A 351 -10.93 -29.53 -5.91
N GLY A 352 -10.86 -30.14 -4.71
CA GLY A 352 -9.72 -29.98 -3.79
C GLY A 352 -9.68 -28.64 -3.06
N ARG A 353 -10.81 -27.91 -3.01
CA ARG A 353 -10.92 -26.60 -2.37
C ARG A 353 -11.72 -26.69 -1.07
N GLN A 354 -11.04 -26.50 0.06
CA GLN A 354 -11.72 -26.37 1.34
C GLN A 354 -12.52 -25.06 1.40
N SER A 355 -13.72 -25.13 1.97
CA SER A 355 -14.57 -23.97 2.18
C SER A 355 -15.00 -23.84 3.64
N THR A 356 -15.06 -22.60 4.12
CA THR A 356 -15.68 -22.27 5.42
C THR A 356 -17.14 -21.89 5.18
N MET A 357 -18.08 -22.59 5.81
CA MET A 357 -19.50 -22.28 5.73
C MET A 357 -19.90 -21.32 6.85
N LEU A 358 -20.39 -20.14 6.48
CA LEU A 358 -20.98 -19.14 7.36
C LEU A 358 -22.48 -19.03 7.05
N ASP A 359 -23.24 -20.03 7.49
CA ASP A 359 -24.69 -20.07 7.33
C ASP A 359 -25.40 -19.46 8.54
N GLY A 360 -26.73 -19.27 8.43
CA GLY A 360 -27.51 -18.62 9.47
C GLY A 360 -27.43 -19.31 10.84
N ASP A 361 -27.27 -20.63 10.89
CA ASP A 361 -27.30 -21.38 12.15
C ASP A 361 -25.91 -21.44 12.82
N VAL A 362 -24.81 -21.56 12.06
CA VAL A 362 -23.43 -21.39 12.56
C VAL A 362 -23.22 -19.95 13.06
N VAL A 363 -23.63 -18.96 12.25
CA VAL A 363 -23.48 -17.54 12.59
C VAL A 363 -24.26 -17.20 13.87
N ARG A 364 -25.50 -17.66 14.01
CA ARG A 364 -26.31 -17.43 15.23
C ARG A 364 -25.67 -18.04 16.47
N THR A 365 -25.08 -19.22 16.34
CA THR A 365 -24.50 -19.95 17.46
C THR A 365 -23.23 -19.28 17.99
N HIS A 366 -22.38 -18.75 17.09
CA HIS A 366 -21.02 -18.32 17.42
C HIS A 366 -20.77 -16.81 17.30
N LEU A 367 -21.49 -16.10 16.41
CA LEU A 367 -21.19 -14.71 16.05
C LEU A 367 -22.32 -13.73 16.42
N SER A 368 -23.57 -14.19 16.54
CA SER A 368 -24.74 -13.31 16.74
C SER A 368 -25.33 -13.33 18.15
N ARG A 369 -24.71 -14.00 19.13
CA ARG A 369 -25.21 -13.98 20.52
C ARG A 369 -25.31 -12.53 21.01
N GLY A 370 -26.47 -12.17 21.53
CA GLY A 370 -26.76 -10.82 22.04
C GLY A 370 -27.33 -9.82 21.02
N LEU A 371 -27.54 -10.21 19.76
CA LEU A 371 -28.21 -9.37 18.74
C LEU A 371 -29.71 -9.69 18.66
N GLY A 372 -30.54 -8.65 18.57
CA GLY A 372 -31.98 -8.76 18.35
C GLY A 372 -32.37 -8.83 16.87
N PHE A 373 -33.60 -8.43 16.54
CA PHE A 373 -34.14 -8.42 15.17
C PHE A 373 -34.28 -7.01 14.58
N SER A 374 -33.76 -5.98 15.26
CA SER A 374 -33.76 -4.60 14.77
C SER A 374 -32.99 -4.50 13.46
N ARG A 375 -33.22 -3.40 12.72
CA ARG A 375 -32.47 -3.15 11.48
C ARG A 375 -30.97 -3.06 11.78
N GLU A 376 -30.63 -2.34 12.84
CA GLU A 376 -29.26 -2.13 13.30
C GLU A 376 -28.59 -3.45 13.69
N ASP A 377 -29.29 -4.32 14.44
CA ASP A 377 -28.77 -5.65 14.80
C ASP A 377 -28.55 -6.53 13.58
N ARG A 378 -29.44 -6.47 12.58
CA ARG A 378 -29.27 -7.20 11.32
C ARG A 378 -28.06 -6.69 10.56
N ASP A 379 -27.86 -5.38 10.48
CA ASP A 379 -26.71 -4.77 9.81
C ASP A 379 -25.40 -5.16 10.52
N VAL A 380 -25.34 -5.04 11.85
CA VAL A 380 -24.19 -5.49 12.66
C VAL A 380 -23.91 -6.98 12.42
N ASN A 381 -24.93 -7.82 12.35
CA ASN A 381 -24.76 -9.24 12.07
C ASN A 381 -24.12 -9.47 10.70
N ILE A 382 -24.59 -8.80 9.66
CA ILE A 382 -24.00 -8.92 8.31
C ILE A 382 -22.55 -8.44 8.28
N LEU A 383 -22.23 -7.34 8.96
CA LEU A 383 -20.86 -6.83 9.06
C LEU A 383 -19.93 -7.81 9.82
N ARG A 384 -20.42 -8.49 10.86
CA ARG A 384 -19.66 -9.53 11.56
C ARG A 384 -19.33 -10.73 10.67
N ILE A 385 -20.32 -11.21 9.90
CA ILE A 385 -20.09 -12.26 8.90
C ILE A 385 -19.06 -11.78 7.89
N GLY A 386 -19.22 -10.55 7.38
CA GLY A 386 -18.31 -9.95 6.41
C GLY A 386 -16.87 -9.87 6.90
N PHE A 387 -16.65 -9.53 8.18
CA PHE A 387 -15.32 -9.50 8.80
C PHE A 387 -14.67 -10.88 8.88
N VAL A 388 -15.43 -11.90 9.32
CA VAL A 388 -14.90 -13.27 9.35
C VAL A 388 -14.59 -13.75 7.92
N ALA A 389 -15.48 -13.46 6.98
CA ALA A 389 -15.29 -13.79 5.56
C ALA A 389 -14.05 -13.10 4.99
N SER A 390 -13.79 -11.84 5.30
CA SER A 390 -12.62 -11.12 4.81
C SER A 390 -11.32 -11.72 5.33
N GLU A 391 -11.27 -12.15 6.61
CA GLU A 391 -10.07 -12.79 7.15
C GLU A 391 -9.82 -14.17 6.52
N VAL A 392 -10.86 -14.97 6.31
CA VAL A 392 -10.72 -16.27 5.60
C VAL A 392 -10.18 -16.04 4.18
N VAL A 393 -10.75 -15.08 3.45
CA VAL A 393 -10.35 -14.72 2.09
C VAL A 393 -8.91 -14.21 2.04
N ARG A 394 -8.51 -13.36 2.99
CA ARG A 394 -7.15 -12.82 3.12
C ARG A 394 -6.09 -13.91 3.26
N HIS A 395 -6.45 -15.04 3.87
CA HIS A 395 -5.60 -16.22 4.03
C HIS A 395 -5.73 -17.23 2.88
N ASN A 396 -6.18 -16.78 1.70
CA ASN A 396 -6.44 -17.59 0.52
C ASN A 396 -7.50 -18.69 0.73
N GLY A 397 -8.35 -18.56 1.74
CA GLY A 397 -9.45 -19.48 2.01
C GLY A 397 -10.67 -19.17 1.16
N THR A 398 -11.47 -20.20 0.86
CA THR A 398 -12.80 -20.02 0.28
C THR A 398 -13.84 -19.94 1.40
N VAL A 399 -14.74 -18.96 1.32
CA VAL A 399 -15.84 -18.80 2.28
C VAL A 399 -17.17 -18.75 1.56
N ILE A 400 -18.16 -19.44 2.10
CA ILE A 400 -19.54 -19.44 1.61
C ILE A 400 -20.42 -18.83 2.69
N CYS A 401 -21.07 -17.71 2.38
CA CYS A 401 -21.97 -17.02 3.28
C CYS A 401 -23.41 -17.15 2.78
N ALA A 402 -24.31 -17.69 3.61
CA ALA A 402 -25.73 -17.80 3.29
C ALA A 402 -26.56 -16.94 4.26
N ALA A 403 -26.85 -15.71 3.85
CA ALA A 403 -27.55 -14.72 4.68
C ALA A 403 -28.75 -14.11 3.95
N ILE A 404 -29.74 -13.57 4.68
CA ILE A 404 -30.82 -12.80 4.05
C ILE A 404 -30.26 -11.47 3.53
N SER A 405 -29.41 -10.82 4.33
CA SER A 405 -28.68 -9.58 3.99
C SER A 405 -29.48 -8.58 3.14
N PRO A 406 -30.65 -8.10 3.61
CA PRO A 406 -31.62 -7.40 2.76
C PRO A 406 -31.12 -6.04 2.26
N TYR A 407 -30.25 -5.37 3.02
CA TYR A 407 -29.81 -4.01 2.74
C TYR A 407 -28.59 -3.97 1.83
N ARG A 408 -28.73 -3.32 0.67
CA ARG A 408 -27.65 -3.18 -0.34
C ARG A 408 -26.42 -2.48 0.22
N ALA A 409 -26.60 -1.38 0.97
CA ALA A 409 -25.50 -0.61 1.54
C ALA A 409 -24.58 -1.48 2.41
N THR A 410 -25.15 -2.31 3.28
CA THR A 410 -24.41 -3.24 4.14
C THR A 410 -23.67 -4.30 3.33
N ARG A 411 -24.29 -4.83 2.26
CA ARG A 411 -23.60 -5.76 1.34
C ARG A 411 -22.45 -5.09 0.59
N ASP A 412 -22.60 -3.83 0.19
CA ASP A 412 -21.54 -3.07 -0.48
C ASP A 412 -20.37 -2.78 0.47
N GLU A 413 -20.62 -2.59 1.77
CA GLU A 413 -19.57 -2.50 2.79
C GLU A 413 -18.82 -3.81 2.96
N VAL A 414 -19.53 -4.95 3.05
CA VAL A 414 -18.89 -6.27 3.10
C VAL A 414 -18.09 -6.54 1.82
N ARG A 415 -18.61 -6.18 0.65
CA ARG A 415 -17.88 -6.31 -0.63
C ARG A 415 -16.54 -5.57 -0.58
N LYS A 416 -16.51 -4.34 -0.04
CA LYS A 416 -15.28 -3.57 0.13
C LYS A 416 -14.32 -4.22 1.12
N MET A 417 -14.85 -4.78 2.21
CA MET A 417 -14.06 -5.44 3.27
C MET A 417 -13.36 -6.71 2.78
N VAL A 418 -14.04 -7.51 1.97
CA VAL A 418 -13.54 -8.81 1.49
C VAL A 418 -12.42 -8.70 0.44
N GLY A 419 -12.41 -7.63 -0.37
CA GLY A 419 -11.44 -7.47 -1.46
C GLY A 419 -12.02 -6.92 -2.76
N GLY A 420 -13.28 -6.46 -2.76
CA GLY A 420 -13.93 -5.89 -3.94
C GLY A 420 -14.46 -6.95 -4.90
N GLN A 421 -14.65 -6.56 -6.16
CA GLN A 421 -15.34 -7.37 -7.18
C GLN A 421 -14.59 -8.67 -7.52
N ASP A 422 -13.26 -8.69 -7.39
CA ASP A 422 -12.46 -9.86 -7.77
C ASP A 422 -12.57 -11.01 -6.75
N GLN A 423 -12.90 -10.72 -5.49
CA GLN A 423 -12.92 -11.70 -4.40
C GLN A 423 -14.31 -11.88 -3.76
N PHE A 424 -15.29 -11.05 -4.11
CA PHE A 424 -16.65 -11.12 -3.57
C PHE A 424 -17.65 -11.39 -4.69
N ILE A 425 -18.19 -12.60 -4.70
CA ILE A 425 -19.14 -13.07 -5.72
C ILE A 425 -20.53 -13.07 -5.09
N GLU A 426 -21.31 -12.04 -5.41
CA GLU A 426 -22.69 -11.91 -4.91
C GLU A 426 -23.65 -12.75 -5.75
N ILE A 427 -24.39 -13.63 -5.09
CA ILE A 427 -25.32 -14.56 -5.72
C ILE A 427 -26.72 -14.22 -5.21
N PHE A 428 -27.54 -13.65 -6.09
CA PHE A 428 -28.93 -13.37 -5.77
C PHE A 428 -29.79 -14.62 -6.03
N VAL A 429 -30.32 -15.19 -4.95
CA VAL A 429 -31.24 -16.33 -5.02
C VAL A 429 -32.66 -15.78 -5.15
N ASP A 430 -33.04 -15.54 -6.41
CA ASP A 430 -34.28 -14.86 -6.83
C ASP A 430 -35.49 -15.80 -6.85
N THR A 431 -35.78 -16.42 -5.71
CA THR A 431 -37.00 -17.22 -5.56
C THR A 431 -38.19 -16.31 -5.23
N PRO A 432 -39.33 -16.40 -5.94
CA PRO A 432 -40.53 -15.63 -5.65
C PRO A 432 -41.00 -15.79 -4.20
N LEU A 433 -41.63 -14.76 -3.65
CA LEU A 433 -42.10 -14.75 -2.26
C LEU A 433 -43.11 -15.87 -2.00
N GLU A 434 -44.01 -16.11 -2.95
CA GLU A 434 -45.07 -17.13 -2.86
C GLU A 434 -44.46 -18.52 -2.66
N VAL A 435 -43.43 -18.84 -3.44
CA VAL A 435 -42.68 -20.09 -3.34
C VAL A 435 -41.90 -20.17 -2.02
N CYS A 436 -41.37 -19.05 -1.53
CA CYS A 436 -40.70 -19.00 -0.23
C CYS A 436 -41.66 -19.23 0.94
N GLU A 437 -42.89 -18.71 0.85
CA GLU A 437 -43.95 -18.92 1.84
C GLU A 437 -44.46 -20.37 1.82
N GLU A 438 -44.62 -20.98 0.64
CA GLU A 438 -44.95 -22.40 0.49
C GLU A 438 -43.89 -23.31 1.15
N ARG A 439 -42.62 -22.88 1.11
CA ARG A 439 -41.46 -23.61 1.67
C ARG A 439 -41.09 -23.18 3.10
N ASP A 440 -42.02 -22.60 3.88
CA ASP A 440 -41.74 -22.02 5.21
C ASP A 440 -41.41 -23.06 6.32
N ILE A 441 -40.29 -23.76 6.17
CA ILE A 441 -39.82 -24.81 7.09
C ILE A 441 -39.65 -24.29 8.52
N LYS A 442 -39.29 -23.01 8.70
CA LYS A 442 -39.05 -22.38 10.01
C LYS A 442 -40.31 -21.70 10.58
N GLY A 443 -41.44 -21.74 9.88
CA GLY A 443 -42.70 -21.08 10.28
C GLY A 443 -42.60 -19.55 10.42
N LEU A 444 -41.58 -18.93 9.82
CA LEU A 444 -41.28 -17.51 9.99
C LEU A 444 -42.29 -16.64 9.23
N TYR A 445 -42.71 -17.07 8.05
CA TYR A 445 -43.71 -16.37 7.25
C TYR A 445 -45.09 -16.46 7.90
N VAL A 446 -45.47 -17.64 8.39
CA VAL A 446 -46.74 -17.82 9.14
C VAL A 446 -46.81 -16.90 10.34
N ARG A 447 -45.72 -16.82 11.13
CA ARG A 447 -45.63 -15.95 12.31
C ARG A 447 -45.63 -14.46 11.94
N ALA A 448 -44.95 -14.08 10.86
CA ALA A 448 -44.96 -12.71 10.35
C ALA A 448 -46.37 -12.29 9.87
N ARG A 449 -47.09 -13.17 9.16
CA ARG A 449 -48.48 -12.92 8.72
C ARG A 449 -49.46 -12.76 9.89
N ARG A 450 -49.18 -13.40 11.02
CA ARG A 450 -49.92 -13.26 12.28
C ARG A 450 -49.50 -12.05 13.13
N GLY A 451 -48.47 -11.31 12.71
CA GLY A 451 -47.96 -10.14 13.44
C GLY A 451 -47.09 -10.48 14.66
N GLU A 452 -46.67 -11.74 14.82
CA GLU A 452 -45.84 -12.20 15.95
C GLU A 452 -44.35 -11.86 15.75
N ILE A 453 -43.93 -11.61 14.51
CA ILE A 453 -42.61 -11.12 14.14
C ILE A 453 -42.84 -9.77 13.43
N LYS A 454 -42.28 -8.71 14.00
CA LYS A 454 -42.34 -7.35 13.43
C LYS A 454 -41.20 -7.07 12.46
#